data_AF-A0A1Z8KU33-F1
#
_entry.id   AF-A0A1Z8KU33-F1
#
_cell.length_a   1.000
_cell.length_b   1.000
_cell.length_c   1.000
_cell.angle_alpha   90.00
_cell.angle_beta   90.00
_cell.angle_gamma   90.00
#
_symmetry.space_group_name_H-M   'P 1'
#
loop_
_entity.id
_entity.type
_entity.pdbx_description
1 polymer ?
#
loop_
_entity_poly.entity_id
_entity_poly.type
_entity_poly.pdbx_seq_one_letter_code
_entity_poly.pdbx_strand_id
1 'polypeptide(L)'
;MSDLNTILTQQPFLLIDGGMGQELIRRGVSDKSALWSAQALIDDPSLVLDVHRDYVTAGADLLITNTYSTNGNRLREMELGDQVEPMNRMAGVLAQQAASEADRPVLVAGSLPPLNGSYRPEETLPYEEMVELYREMVGHLTPYVDLYLCETMSTADEGRAAAEAATESGKATWVSWTLRDDDSARLRSGERIIDAVQTLGDLPVEAMLFNCSFPEAMTAAMPALASLDERRGRHFGAYANGFTEIPEDWTLWDGVANLEARRDLDPAAYCQQAQRWYEAGARLIGGCCEVGPDHIAALAAWRESLKVAA
;
A
#
# COMPACT_ATOMS: atom_id res chain seq x y z
N MET A 1 5.61 5.96 -22.62
CA MET A 1 4.62 6.42 -21.63
C MET A 1 4.58 5.31 -20.59
N SER A 2 4.71 5.60 -19.29
CA SER A 2 4.58 4.55 -18.26
C SER A 2 3.16 4.01 -18.24
N ASP A 3 2.98 2.76 -17.77
CA ASP A 3 1.67 2.12 -17.72
C ASP A 3 0.67 2.88 -16.86
N LEU A 4 1.15 3.55 -15.79
CA LEU A 4 0.36 4.49 -14.99
C LEU A 4 -0.27 5.61 -15.85
N ASN A 5 0.54 6.28 -16.69
CA ASN A 5 0.04 7.35 -17.55
C ASN A 5 -0.97 6.80 -18.57
N THR A 6 -0.77 5.58 -19.08
CA THR A 6 -1.75 4.93 -19.97
C THR A 6 -3.10 4.77 -19.28
N ILE A 7 -3.13 4.25 -18.05
CA ILE A 7 -4.37 4.11 -17.26
C ILE A 7 -5.01 5.48 -17.02
N LEU A 8 -4.25 6.47 -16.56
CA LEU A 8 -4.76 7.80 -16.23
C LEU A 8 -5.23 8.63 -17.43
N THR A 9 -4.86 8.25 -18.66
CA THR A 9 -5.45 8.84 -19.87
C THR A 9 -6.84 8.28 -20.21
N GLN A 10 -7.18 7.10 -19.69
CA GLN A 10 -8.43 6.39 -19.96
C GLN A 10 -9.39 6.43 -18.76
N GLN A 11 -8.85 6.63 -17.57
CA GLN A 11 -9.56 6.58 -16.31
C GLN A 11 -9.37 7.91 -15.57
N PRO A 12 -10.43 8.46 -14.93
CA PRO A 12 -10.31 9.65 -14.09
C PRO A 12 -9.25 9.51 -12.99
N PHE A 13 -9.11 8.32 -12.43
CA PHE A 13 -8.08 7.94 -11.46
C PHE A 13 -7.79 6.44 -11.55
N LEU A 14 -6.60 6.04 -11.12
CA LEU A 14 -6.19 4.65 -10.94
C LEU A 14 -6.73 4.14 -9.61
N LEU A 15 -7.34 2.95 -9.62
CA LEU A 15 -7.88 2.29 -8.44
C LEU A 15 -6.90 1.23 -7.93
N ILE A 16 -6.33 1.45 -6.76
CA ILE A 16 -5.53 0.50 -6.00
C ILE A 16 -6.49 -0.45 -5.28
N ASP A 17 -6.06 -1.69 -5.04
CA ASP A 17 -6.81 -2.69 -4.26
C ASP A 17 -6.98 -2.30 -2.78
N GLY A 18 -7.30 -3.28 -1.92
CA GLY A 18 -7.63 -3.06 -0.52
C GLY A 18 -6.88 -4.00 0.43
N GLY A 19 -7.37 -4.11 1.68
CA GLY A 19 -6.74 -4.92 2.72
C GLY A 19 -6.78 -6.43 2.47
N MET A 20 -5.71 -7.00 1.90
CA MET A 20 -5.42 -8.45 1.86
C MET A 20 -5.58 -9.11 3.24
N GLY A 21 -5.11 -8.38 4.26
CA GLY A 21 -5.18 -8.67 5.68
C GLY A 21 -6.51 -9.31 6.13
N GLN A 22 -7.46 -8.41 6.28
CA GLN A 22 -8.79 -8.69 6.80
C GLN A 22 -9.57 -9.66 5.91
N GLU A 23 -9.31 -9.62 4.60
CA GLU A 23 -9.95 -10.47 3.62
C GLU A 23 -9.61 -11.96 3.79
N LEU A 24 -8.35 -12.28 4.11
CA LEU A 24 -7.94 -13.65 4.43
C LEU A 24 -8.52 -14.13 5.77
N ILE A 25 -8.58 -13.27 6.78
CA ILE A 25 -9.24 -13.58 8.06
C ILE A 25 -10.73 -13.89 7.85
N ARG A 26 -11.44 -13.07 7.05
CA ARG A 26 -12.86 -13.28 6.70
C ARG A 26 -13.10 -14.60 5.96
N ARG A 27 -12.14 -15.04 5.14
CA ARG A 27 -12.17 -16.33 4.42
C ARG A 27 -11.72 -17.52 5.27
N GLY A 28 -11.31 -17.30 6.52
CA GLY A 28 -10.99 -18.37 7.45
C GLY A 28 -9.61 -18.98 7.24
N VAL A 29 -8.60 -18.16 6.89
CA VAL A 29 -7.19 -18.56 6.85
C VAL A 29 -6.79 -19.38 8.08
N SER A 30 -5.95 -20.39 7.86
CA SER A 30 -5.61 -21.41 8.85
C SER A 30 -4.79 -20.87 10.02
N ASP A 31 -3.77 -20.04 9.74
CA ASP A 31 -2.95 -19.39 10.74
C ASP A 31 -3.64 -18.13 11.31
N LYS A 32 -3.49 -17.92 12.62
CA LYS A 32 -3.98 -16.75 13.36
C LYS A 32 -2.87 -16.05 14.13
N SER A 33 -1.62 -16.41 13.85
CA SER A 33 -0.41 -15.81 14.44
C SER A 33 -0.16 -14.40 13.91
N ALA A 34 0.90 -13.74 14.38
CA ALA A 34 1.33 -12.46 13.86
C ALA A 34 1.77 -12.51 12.37
N LEU A 35 2.12 -13.68 11.84
CA LEU A 35 2.50 -13.91 10.43
C LEU A 35 1.36 -14.46 9.58
N TRP A 36 0.13 -14.44 10.07
CA TRP A 36 -1.00 -15.13 9.45
C TRP A 36 -1.13 -14.84 7.93
N SER A 37 -0.84 -13.61 7.47
CA SER A 37 -0.89 -13.25 6.05
C SER A 37 0.28 -13.82 5.23
N ALA A 38 1.49 -13.80 5.79
CA ALA A 38 2.68 -14.38 5.15
C ALA A 38 2.59 -15.91 5.11
N GLN A 39 2.11 -16.52 6.20
CA GLN A 39 1.94 -17.97 6.29
C GLN A 39 0.88 -18.48 5.30
N ALA A 40 -0.14 -17.68 4.98
CA ALA A 40 -1.12 -18.00 3.93
C ALA A 40 -0.47 -18.23 2.55
N LEU A 41 0.71 -17.69 2.26
CA LEU A 41 1.43 -17.97 1.01
C LEU A 41 1.91 -19.42 0.90
N ILE A 42 2.08 -20.09 2.04
CA ILE A 42 2.53 -21.48 2.12
C ILE A 42 1.31 -22.39 2.30
N ASP A 43 0.48 -22.09 3.30
CA ASP A 43 -0.57 -23.02 3.74
C ASP A 43 -1.86 -22.86 2.93
N ASP A 44 -2.18 -21.63 2.50
CA ASP A 44 -3.44 -21.27 1.85
C ASP A 44 -3.28 -20.40 0.58
N PRO A 45 -2.35 -20.70 -0.35
CA PRO A 45 -2.04 -19.80 -1.48
C PRO A 45 -3.22 -19.56 -2.42
N SER A 46 -4.18 -20.48 -2.48
CA SER A 46 -5.42 -20.29 -3.24
C SER A 46 -6.29 -19.16 -2.65
N LEU A 47 -6.31 -19.00 -1.32
CA LEU A 47 -7.07 -17.91 -0.70
C LEU A 47 -6.47 -16.55 -1.05
N VAL A 48 -5.14 -16.43 -1.07
CA VAL A 48 -4.44 -15.20 -1.48
C VAL A 48 -4.75 -14.86 -2.94
N LEU A 49 -4.72 -15.86 -3.83
CA LEU A 49 -5.09 -15.69 -5.24
C LEU A 49 -6.56 -15.25 -5.40
N ASP A 50 -7.47 -15.87 -4.66
CA ASP A 50 -8.90 -15.53 -4.72
C ASP A 50 -9.16 -14.11 -4.20
N VAL A 51 -8.44 -13.63 -3.17
CA VAL A 51 -8.52 -12.22 -2.74
C VAL A 51 -8.10 -11.27 -3.85
N HIS A 52 -6.97 -11.55 -4.53
CA HIS A 52 -6.55 -10.72 -5.67
C HIS A 52 -7.59 -10.71 -6.80
N ARG A 53 -8.17 -11.87 -7.14
CA ARG A 53 -9.25 -11.97 -8.14
C ARG A 53 -10.49 -11.17 -7.77
N ASP A 54 -10.85 -11.16 -6.48
CA ASP A 54 -11.99 -10.39 -5.99
C ASP A 54 -11.73 -8.88 -6.14
N TYR A 55 -10.50 -8.41 -5.89
CA TYR A 55 -10.14 -7.00 -6.14
C TYR A 55 -10.10 -6.65 -7.64
N VAL A 56 -9.61 -7.55 -8.50
CA VAL A 56 -9.69 -7.37 -9.96
C VAL A 56 -11.15 -7.24 -10.41
N THR A 57 -12.02 -8.12 -9.89
CA THR A 57 -13.46 -8.14 -10.18
C THR A 57 -14.14 -6.88 -9.66
N ALA A 58 -13.75 -6.39 -8.48
CA ALA A 58 -14.23 -5.14 -7.90
C ALA A 58 -13.77 -3.89 -8.69
N GLY A 59 -12.78 -4.01 -9.57
CA GLY A 59 -12.38 -2.96 -10.49
C GLY A 59 -11.00 -2.35 -10.25
N ALA A 60 -10.17 -2.92 -9.35
CA ALA A 60 -8.82 -2.45 -9.11
C ALA A 60 -7.95 -2.53 -10.39
N ASP A 61 -7.17 -1.50 -10.69
CA ASP A 61 -6.18 -1.51 -11.78
C ASP A 61 -4.75 -1.75 -11.28
N LEU A 62 -4.53 -1.75 -9.95
CA LEU A 62 -3.26 -2.10 -9.32
C LEU A 62 -3.53 -3.05 -8.15
N LEU A 63 -2.87 -4.20 -8.16
CA LEU A 63 -2.83 -5.15 -7.05
C LEU A 63 -1.53 -4.97 -6.27
N ILE A 64 -1.58 -5.03 -4.94
CA ILE A 64 -0.41 -4.98 -4.06
C ILE A 64 -0.05 -6.40 -3.61
N THR A 65 1.21 -6.84 -3.82
CA THR A 65 1.64 -8.18 -3.40
C THR A 65 1.47 -8.39 -1.90
N ASN A 66 1.11 -9.63 -1.50
CA ASN A 66 1.04 -10.03 -0.09
C ASN A 66 2.44 -10.20 0.54
N THR A 67 3.25 -9.14 0.56
CA THR A 67 4.64 -9.14 1.05
C THR A 67 4.88 -8.27 2.28
N TYR A 68 3.80 -7.74 2.88
CA TYR A 68 3.88 -6.85 4.03
C TYR A 68 4.62 -7.47 5.24
N SER A 69 4.53 -8.79 5.41
CA SER A 69 5.17 -9.51 6.53
C SER A 69 6.22 -10.53 6.09
N THR A 70 6.75 -10.40 4.88
CA THR A 70 7.73 -11.34 4.28
C THR A 70 9.14 -10.77 4.21
N ASN A 71 9.42 -9.67 4.92
CA ASN A 71 10.75 -9.06 4.92
C ASN A 71 11.75 -9.87 5.76
N GLY A 72 13.03 -9.75 5.41
CA GLY A 72 14.10 -10.54 6.02
C GLY A 72 14.36 -10.22 7.49
N ASN A 73 14.06 -9.01 7.97
CA ASN A 73 14.21 -8.68 9.39
C ASN A 73 13.23 -9.52 10.22
N ARG A 74 11.94 -9.44 9.88
CA ARG A 74 10.87 -10.14 10.59
C ARG A 74 10.99 -11.65 10.53
N LEU A 75 11.24 -12.21 9.34
CA LEU A 75 11.31 -13.67 9.18
C LEU A 75 12.53 -14.28 9.89
N ARG A 76 13.68 -13.57 9.95
CA ARG A 76 14.86 -14.07 10.66
C ARG A 76 14.68 -14.04 12.18
N GLU A 77 13.99 -13.06 12.74
CA GLU A 77 13.63 -13.05 14.17
C GLU A 77 12.77 -14.26 14.57
N MET A 78 12.05 -14.83 13.60
CA MET A 78 11.20 -16.01 13.79
C MET A 78 11.86 -17.33 13.37
N GLU A 79 13.17 -17.32 13.10
CA GLU A 79 13.91 -18.50 12.62
C GLU A 79 13.40 -19.03 11.25
N LEU A 80 12.75 -18.19 10.46
CA LEU A 80 12.18 -18.47 9.12
C LEU A 80 12.93 -17.75 8.00
N GLY A 81 14.20 -17.41 8.20
CA GLY A 81 15.00 -16.65 7.24
C GLY A 81 15.15 -17.32 5.87
N ASP A 82 15.04 -18.66 5.80
CA ASP A 82 15.04 -19.43 4.55
C ASP A 82 13.72 -19.32 3.76
N GLN A 83 12.66 -18.79 4.39
CA GLN A 83 11.35 -18.57 3.76
C GLN A 83 11.23 -17.20 3.07
N VAL A 84 12.20 -16.30 3.24
CA VAL A 84 12.17 -14.95 2.66
C VAL A 84 11.98 -15.00 1.14
N GLU A 85 12.86 -15.69 0.41
CA GLU A 85 12.75 -15.83 -1.04
C GLU A 85 11.46 -16.58 -1.46
N PRO A 86 11.16 -17.80 -0.92
CA PRO A 86 9.95 -18.53 -1.29
C PRO A 86 8.65 -17.75 -1.13
N MET A 87 8.48 -17.04 -0.01
CA MET A 87 7.27 -16.27 0.26
C MET A 87 7.13 -15.07 -0.67
N ASN A 88 8.19 -14.25 -0.83
CA ASN A 88 8.15 -13.10 -1.74
C ASN A 88 7.87 -13.53 -3.18
N ARG A 89 8.53 -14.61 -3.63
CA ARG A 89 8.29 -15.19 -4.96
C ARG A 89 6.84 -15.66 -5.12
N MET A 90 6.29 -16.38 -4.15
CA MET A 90 4.91 -16.86 -4.20
C MET A 90 3.92 -15.69 -4.26
N ALA A 91 4.12 -14.66 -3.43
CA ALA A 91 3.26 -13.48 -3.43
C ALA A 91 3.25 -12.78 -4.80
N GLY A 92 4.41 -12.62 -5.43
CA GLY A 92 4.53 -12.09 -6.79
C GLY A 92 3.81 -12.94 -7.84
N VAL A 93 3.99 -14.27 -7.79
CA VAL A 93 3.34 -15.21 -8.73
C VAL A 93 1.81 -15.13 -8.64
N LEU A 94 1.25 -15.12 -7.43
CA LEU A 94 -0.21 -15.11 -7.23
C LEU A 94 -0.83 -13.78 -7.70
N ALA A 95 -0.21 -12.65 -7.38
CA ALA A 95 -0.67 -11.34 -7.85
C ALA A 95 -0.57 -11.21 -9.38
N GLN A 96 0.55 -11.62 -9.97
CA GLN A 96 0.74 -11.66 -11.43
C GLN A 96 -0.29 -12.57 -12.11
N GLN A 97 -0.57 -13.74 -11.53
CA GLN A 97 -1.56 -14.65 -12.06
C GLN A 97 -2.95 -13.99 -12.09
N ALA A 98 -3.43 -13.42 -10.98
CA ALA A 98 -4.71 -12.73 -10.94
C ALA A 98 -4.79 -11.56 -11.95
N ALA A 99 -3.72 -10.77 -12.07
CA ALA A 99 -3.65 -9.68 -13.05
C ALA A 99 -3.73 -10.22 -14.50
N SER A 100 -3.06 -11.33 -14.80
CA SER A 100 -3.03 -11.93 -16.14
C SER A 100 -4.35 -12.59 -16.56
N GLU A 101 -5.19 -12.96 -15.59
CA GLU A 101 -6.52 -13.53 -15.80
C GLU A 101 -7.57 -12.45 -16.13
N ALA A 102 -7.25 -11.16 -15.97
CA ALA A 102 -8.16 -10.06 -16.25
C ALA A 102 -8.27 -9.76 -17.77
N ASP A 103 -9.47 -9.41 -18.23
CA ASP A 103 -9.73 -8.97 -19.62
C ASP A 103 -9.26 -7.54 -19.92
N ARG A 104 -8.57 -6.90 -18.98
CA ARG A 104 -8.04 -5.53 -19.06
C ARG A 104 -6.66 -5.46 -18.40
N PRO A 105 -5.84 -4.45 -18.72
CA PRO A 105 -4.59 -4.22 -18.00
C PRO A 105 -4.85 -4.03 -16.50
N VAL A 106 -4.16 -4.84 -15.69
CA VAL A 106 -4.06 -4.72 -14.24
C VAL A 106 -2.57 -4.80 -13.90
N LEU A 107 -2.07 -3.82 -13.17
CA LEU A 107 -0.69 -3.74 -12.74
C LEU A 107 -0.49 -4.49 -11.41
N VAL A 108 0.75 -4.89 -11.15
CA VAL A 108 1.17 -5.47 -9.87
C VAL A 108 2.24 -4.61 -9.23
N ALA A 109 1.99 -4.13 -8.02
CA ALA A 109 2.95 -3.45 -7.16
C ALA A 109 3.60 -4.43 -6.19
N GLY A 110 4.93 -4.45 -6.17
CA GLY A 110 5.68 -5.05 -5.07
C GLY A 110 5.59 -4.20 -3.81
N SER A 111 4.92 -4.70 -2.77
CA SER A 111 4.85 -4.04 -1.46
C SER A 111 6.22 -4.08 -0.77
N LEU A 112 6.73 -2.89 -0.43
CA LEU A 112 7.88 -2.66 0.45
C LEU A 112 7.36 -1.96 1.72
N PRO A 113 7.06 -2.71 2.79
CA PRO A 113 6.50 -2.21 4.04
C PRO A 113 7.59 -1.74 5.02
N PRO A 114 7.24 -1.12 6.17
CA PRO A 114 8.18 -0.89 7.26
C PRO A 114 8.82 -2.21 7.70
N LEU A 115 10.14 -2.19 7.92
CA LEU A 115 10.92 -3.40 8.18
C LEU A 115 10.81 -3.90 9.64
N ASN A 116 10.31 -3.06 10.54
CA ASN A 116 10.19 -3.37 11.97
C ASN A 116 8.80 -2.97 12.53
N GLY A 117 8.51 -1.67 12.64
CA GLY A 117 7.27 -1.17 13.25
C GLY A 117 6.42 -0.28 12.34
N SER A 118 5.23 -0.74 11.93
CA SER A 118 4.38 -0.02 10.95
C SER A 118 3.98 1.40 11.34
N TYR A 119 3.72 1.65 12.63
CA TYR A 119 3.29 2.96 13.14
C TYR A 119 4.24 3.51 14.20
N ARG A 120 5.43 2.91 14.31
CA ARG A 120 6.40 3.14 15.38
C ARG A 120 7.69 3.73 14.79
N PRO A 121 7.74 5.05 14.56
CA PRO A 121 8.91 5.70 13.97
C PRO A 121 10.19 5.53 14.83
N GLU A 122 10.05 5.26 16.13
CA GLU A 122 11.17 4.95 17.02
C GLU A 122 11.78 3.56 16.82
N GLU A 123 11.10 2.67 16.08
CA GLU A 123 11.56 1.32 15.75
C GLU A 123 12.24 1.23 14.38
N THR A 124 12.35 2.35 13.66
CA THR A 124 13.04 2.43 12.37
C THR A 124 14.51 2.01 12.51
N LEU A 125 14.95 1.11 11.62
CA LEU A 125 16.31 0.58 11.60
C LEU A 125 17.31 1.62 11.05
N PRO A 126 18.63 1.42 11.23
CA PRO A 126 19.64 2.24 10.57
C PRO A 126 19.47 2.27 9.05
N TYR A 127 19.74 3.42 8.43
CA TYR A 127 19.49 3.65 6.99
C TYR A 127 20.11 2.59 6.09
N GLU A 128 21.40 2.31 6.26
CA GLU A 128 22.13 1.36 5.42
C GLU A 128 21.59 -0.06 5.55
N GLU A 129 21.13 -0.44 6.75
CA GLU A 129 20.50 -1.73 7.00
C GLU A 129 19.14 -1.85 6.30
N MET A 130 18.34 -0.78 6.36
CA MET A 130 17.07 -0.74 5.64
C MET A 130 17.25 -0.92 4.14
N VAL A 131 18.21 -0.21 3.53
CA VAL A 131 18.46 -0.30 2.09
C VAL A 131 18.81 -1.73 1.68
N GLU A 132 19.68 -2.43 2.41
CA GLU A 132 20.03 -3.83 2.11
C GLU A 132 18.83 -4.79 2.23
N LEU A 133 18.00 -4.62 3.25
CA LEU A 133 16.79 -5.43 3.43
C LEU A 133 15.76 -5.18 2.33
N TYR A 134 15.58 -3.92 1.90
CA TYR A 134 14.72 -3.62 0.76
C TYR A 134 15.30 -4.14 -0.56
N ARG A 135 16.62 -4.10 -0.77
CA ARG A 135 17.28 -4.70 -1.94
C ARG A 135 17.01 -6.19 -2.04
N GLU A 136 17.02 -6.91 -0.92
CA GLU A 136 16.65 -8.33 -0.86
C GLU A 136 15.21 -8.56 -1.36
N MET A 137 14.23 -7.82 -0.82
CA MET A 137 12.83 -7.92 -1.27
C MET A 137 12.65 -7.58 -2.75
N VAL A 138 13.28 -6.50 -3.21
CA VAL A 138 13.28 -6.08 -4.62
C VAL A 138 13.89 -7.17 -5.53
N GLY A 139 14.97 -7.82 -5.08
CA GLY A 139 15.59 -8.92 -5.82
C GLY A 139 14.63 -10.09 -6.07
N HIS A 140 13.84 -10.44 -5.06
CA HIS A 140 12.88 -11.56 -5.14
C HIS A 140 11.61 -11.24 -5.94
N LEU A 141 11.18 -9.97 -5.96
CA LEU A 141 9.91 -9.55 -6.56
C LEU A 141 10.02 -9.07 -8.01
N THR A 142 11.18 -8.55 -8.44
CA THR A 142 11.36 -7.88 -9.74
C THR A 142 10.80 -8.63 -10.96
N PRO A 143 10.89 -9.97 -11.07
CA PRO A 143 10.33 -10.72 -12.20
C PRO A 143 8.79 -10.71 -12.28
N TYR A 144 8.10 -10.34 -11.20
CA TYR A 144 6.66 -10.55 -11.02
C TYR A 144 5.86 -9.24 -10.95
N VAL A 145 6.53 -8.10 -10.82
CA VAL A 145 5.90 -6.81 -10.52
C VAL A 145 6.18 -5.76 -11.61
N ASP A 146 5.25 -4.84 -11.80
CA ASP A 146 5.35 -3.73 -12.74
C ASP A 146 6.00 -2.50 -12.09
N LEU A 147 5.77 -2.32 -10.79
CA LEU A 147 6.29 -1.21 -9.98
C LEU A 147 6.54 -1.64 -8.53
N TYR A 148 7.22 -0.79 -7.77
CA TYR A 148 7.37 -0.93 -6.31
C TYR A 148 6.60 0.15 -5.57
N LEU A 149 5.95 -0.25 -4.48
CA LEU A 149 5.22 0.63 -3.59
C LEU A 149 5.86 0.57 -2.21
N CYS A 150 6.60 1.62 -1.86
CA CYS A 150 7.18 1.84 -0.55
C CYS A 150 6.05 2.33 0.38
N GLU A 151 5.34 1.43 1.05
CA GLU A 151 4.09 1.75 1.75
C GLU A 151 4.19 1.84 3.26
N THR A 152 3.32 2.63 3.87
CA THR A 152 3.21 2.79 5.33
C THR A 152 4.49 3.34 5.98
N MET A 153 5.25 4.15 5.25
CA MET A 153 6.52 4.69 5.73
C MET A 153 6.27 5.66 6.89
N SER A 154 6.76 5.33 8.08
CA SER A 154 6.50 6.10 9.31
C SER A 154 7.45 7.30 9.49
N THR A 155 8.60 7.26 8.81
CA THR A 155 9.62 8.32 8.79
C THR A 155 9.99 8.70 7.35
N ALA A 156 10.59 9.89 7.17
CA ALA A 156 11.14 10.28 5.88
C ALA A 156 12.27 9.36 5.43
N ASP A 157 13.15 8.97 6.36
CA ASP A 157 14.32 8.14 6.08
C ASP A 157 13.94 6.72 5.64
N GLU A 158 12.90 6.14 6.24
CA GLU A 158 12.38 4.83 5.84
C GLU A 158 11.85 4.86 4.39
N GLY A 159 11.08 5.90 4.05
CA GLY A 159 10.59 6.12 2.69
C GLY A 159 11.71 6.33 1.67
N ARG A 160 12.78 7.03 2.06
CA ARG A 160 13.98 7.22 1.22
C ARG A 160 14.76 5.92 1.03
N ALA A 161 14.96 5.15 2.09
CA ALA A 161 15.71 3.88 2.02
C ALA A 161 15.00 2.86 1.12
N ALA A 162 13.67 2.73 1.26
CA ALA A 162 12.85 1.88 0.40
C ALA A 162 12.92 2.33 -1.07
N ALA A 163 12.78 3.64 -1.31
CA ALA A 163 12.85 4.20 -2.66
C ALA A 163 14.23 4.05 -3.30
N GLU A 164 15.32 4.17 -2.53
CA GLU A 164 16.68 3.94 -3.01
C GLU A 164 16.81 2.51 -3.56
N ALA A 165 16.48 1.51 -2.75
CA ALA A 165 16.52 0.11 -3.17
C ALA A 165 15.58 -0.20 -4.35
N ALA A 166 14.36 0.34 -4.33
CA ALA A 166 13.36 0.10 -5.38
C ALA A 166 13.79 0.68 -6.74
N THR A 167 14.33 1.90 -6.76
CA THR A 167 14.70 2.59 -8.01
C THR A 167 15.90 1.95 -8.71
N GLU A 168 16.77 1.24 -7.98
CA GLU A 168 17.88 0.46 -8.54
C GLU A 168 17.42 -0.67 -9.47
N SER A 169 16.20 -1.17 -9.28
CA SER A 169 15.61 -2.18 -10.16
C SER A 169 15.27 -1.67 -11.56
N GLY A 170 15.21 -0.35 -11.75
CA GLY A 170 14.74 0.31 -12.97
C GLY A 170 13.22 0.25 -13.18
N LYS A 171 12.46 -0.30 -12.21
CA LYS A 171 10.98 -0.26 -12.21
C LYS A 171 10.46 1.08 -11.69
N ALA A 172 9.23 1.42 -12.03
CA ALA A 172 8.55 2.56 -11.44
C ALA A 172 8.49 2.40 -9.91
N THR A 173 8.70 3.49 -9.16
CA THR A 173 8.74 3.46 -7.70
C THR A 173 7.80 4.53 -7.15
N TRP A 174 6.91 4.12 -6.26
CA TRP A 174 5.98 4.97 -5.53
C TRP A 174 6.33 4.96 -4.05
N VAL A 175 6.09 6.09 -3.38
CA VAL A 175 6.29 6.21 -1.93
C VAL A 175 4.98 6.63 -1.27
N SER A 176 4.60 5.94 -0.20
CA SER A 176 3.40 6.20 0.56
C SER A 176 3.72 6.26 2.05
N TRP A 177 3.36 7.38 2.68
CA TRP A 177 3.61 7.61 4.09
C TRP A 177 2.36 7.38 4.94
N THR A 178 2.56 6.91 6.18
CA THR A 178 1.51 6.89 7.20
C THR A 178 1.57 8.15 8.05
N LEU A 179 0.39 8.68 8.37
CA LEU A 179 0.21 9.97 9.02
C LEU A 179 -0.30 9.80 10.45
N ARG A 180 -0.11 10.83 11.28
CA ARG A 180 -0.82 10.92 12.56
C ARG A 180 -2.33 11.07 12.31
N ASP A 181 -3.12 10.35 13.11
CA ASP A 181 -4.59 10.38 13.06
C ASP A 181 -5.18 11.58 13.82
N ASP A 182 -4.59 12.76 13.65
CA ASP A 182 -4.93 14.00 14.39
C ASP A 182 -5.09 15.24 13.49
N ASP A 183 -5.30 15.03 12.19
CA ASP A 183 -5.42 16.05 11.14
C ASP A 183 -4.24 17.04 11.04
N SER A 184 -3.11 16.76 11.72
CA SER A 184 -1.94 17.67 11.73
C SER A 184 -1.16 17.70 10.41
N ALA A 185 -1.49 16.82 9.47
CA ALA A 185 -0.77 16.61 8.21
C ALA A 185 0.73 16.35 8.44
N ARG A 186 1.05 15.46 9.38
CA ARG A 186 2.40 15.02 9.73
C ARG A 186 2.52 13.51 9.62
N LEU A 187 3.72 13.05 9.30
CA LEU A 187 4.08 11.63 9.41
C LEU A 187 3.95 11.19 10.88
N ARG A 188 3.88 9.87 11.12
CA ARG A 188 3.91 9.32 12.49
C ARG A 188 5.11 9.82 13.30
N SER A 189 6.27 9.98 12.65
CA SER A 189 7.47 10.61 13.22
C SER A 189 7.31 12.07 13.66
N GLY A 190 6.25 12.75 13.23
CA GLY A 190 6.02 14.18 13.44
C GLY A 190 6.66 15.08 12.38
N GLU A 191 7.43 14.50 11.44
CA GLU A 191 8.01 15.21 10.31
C GLU A 191 6.93 15.83 9.43
N ARG A 192 7.26 16.97 8.81
CA ARG A 192 6.36 17.59 7.83
C ARG A 192 6.44 16.81 6.52
N ILE A 193 5.31 16.67 5.84
CA ILE A 193 5.22 16.03 4.52
C ILE A 193 6.24 16.62 3.54
N ILE A 194 6.40 17.95 3.52
CA ILE A 194 7.34 18.61 2.61
C ILE A 194 8.81 18.23 2.89
N ASP A 195 9.15 17.97 4.15
CA ASP A 195 10.50 17.55 4.52
C ASP A 195 10.73 16.11 4.06
N ALA A 196 9.74 15.22 4.25
CA ALA A 196 9.79 13.84 3.77
C ALA A 196 9.95 13.77 2.23
N VAL A 197 9.21 14.60 1.50
CA VAL A 197 9.34 14.72 0.04
C VAL A 197 10.73 15.24 -0.36
N GLN A 198 11.32 16.17 0.40
CA GLN A 198 12.66 16.68 0.14
C GLN A 198 13.74 15.62 0.40
N THR A 199 13.55 14.77 1.41
CA THR A 199 14.48 13.69 1.77
C THR A 199 14.63 12.67 0.64
N LEU A 200 13.62 12.47 -0.21
CA LEU A 200 13.74 11.64 -1.43
C LEU A 200 14.82 12.15 -2.41
N GLY A 201 15.20 13.43 -2.33
CA GLY A 201 16.27 14.01 -3.13
C GLY A 201 15.99 13.93 -4.64
N ASP A 202 16.91 13.33 -5.38
CA ASP A 202 16.85 13.17 -6.84
C ASP A 202 16.41 11.75 -7.26
N LEU A 203 15.93 10.92 -6.33
CA LEU A 203 15.42 9.59 -6.65
C LEU A 203 14.24 9.71 -7.63
N PRO A 204 14.16 8.87 -8.67
CA PRO A 204 13.12 8.94 -9.69
C PRO A 204 11.79 8.33 -9.20
N VAL A 205 11.21 8.90 -8.15
CA VAL A 205 9.89 8.51 -7.61
C VAL A 205 8.79 9.04 -8.54
N GLU A 206 7.95 8.14 -9.04
CA GLU A 206 6.89 8.47 -10.02
C GLU A 206 5.63 9.03 -9.33
N ALA A 207 5.32 8.55 -8.12
CA ALA A 207 4.12 8.94 -7.39
C ALA A 207 4.30 8.94 -5.87
N MET A 208 3.48 9.76 -5.21
CA MET A 208 3.50 9.96 -3.76
C MET A 208 2.10 9.79 -3.17
N LEU A 209 1.95 9.03 -2.10
CA LEU A 209 0.65 8.73 -1.51
C LEU A 209 0.66 8.85 0.02
N PHE A 210 -0.53 8.77 0.60
CA PHE A 210 -0.73 8.48 2.01
C PHE A 210 -1.50 7.17 2.18
N ASN A 211 -1.12 6.36 3.16
CA ASN A 211 -1.83 5.11 3.42
C ASN A 211 -1.87 4.70 4.89
N CYS A 212 -2.79 3.79 5.20
CA CYS A 212 -2.98 3.20 6.51
C CYS A 212 -2.99 4.22 7.65
N SER A 213 -3.82 5.25 7.48
CA SER A 213 -4.24 6.21 8.49
C SER A 213 -5.73 6.48 8.27
N PHE A 214 -6.36 7.26 9.14
CA PHE A 214 -7.76 7.60 8.98
C PHE A 214 -8.00 8.39 7.69
N PRO A 215 -9.14 8.15 7.01
CA PRO A 215 -9.49 8.88 5.79
C PRO A 215 -9.47 10.40 5.96
N GLU A 216 -9.89 10.88 7.14
CA GLU A 216 -9.94 12.29 7.51
C GLU A 216 -8.53 12.92 7.57
N ALA A 217 -7.56 12.23 8.18
CA ALA A 217 -6.17 12.68 8.23
C ALA A 217 -5.56 12.77 6.82
N MET A 218 -5.90 11.84 5.92
CA MET A 218 -5.49 11.90 4.51
C MET A 218 -6.12 13.06 3.77
N THR A 219 -7.41 13.35 4.01
CA THR A 219 -8.06 14.54 3.46
C THR A 219 -7.36 15.82 3.91
N ALA A 220 -7.03 15.93 5.20
CA ALA A 220 -6.32 17.09 5.76
C ALA A 220 -4.91 17.26 5.16
N ALA A 221 -4.22 16.16 4.86
CA ALA A 221 -2.86 16.16 4.32
C ALA A 221 -2.78 16.32 2.79
N MET A 222 -3.83 15.99 2.05
CA MET A 222 -3.84 15.99 0.58
C MET A 222 -3.35 17.31 -0.06
N PRO A 223 -3.71 18.51 0.46
CA PRO A 223 -3.18 19.77 -0.08
C PRO A 223 -1.66 19.87 -0.08
N ALA A 224 -0.96 19.18 0.83
CA ALA A 224 0.49 19.19 0.87
C ALA A 224 1.10 18.57 -0.39
N LEU A 225 0.55 17.44 -0.86
CA LEU A 225 0.99 16.81 -2.12
C LEU A 225 0.51 17.58 -3.35
N ALA A 226 -0.72 18.10 -3.32
CA ALA A 226 -1.27 18.90 -4.42
C ALA A 226 -0.48 20.20 -4.68
N SER A 227 0.23 20.72 -3.67
CA SER A 227 1.04 21.93 -3.78
C SER A 227 2.45 21.72 -4.35
N LEU A 228 2.86 20.48 -4.58
CA LEU A 228 4.19 20.16 -5.10
C LEU A 228 4.33 20.57 -6.58
N ASP A 229 5.54 20.93 -6.99
CA ASP A 229 5.87 21.20 -8.41
C ASP A 229 5.55 19.94 -9.25
N GLU A 230 4.94 20.11 -10.42
CA GLU A 230 4.64 19.03 -11.36
C GLU A 230 5.85 18.12 -11.68
N ARG A 231 7.08 18.64 -11.55
CA ARG A 231 8.32 17.87 -11.71
C ARG A 231 8.64 16.92 -10.57
N ARG A 232 8.06 17.12 -9.37
CA ARG A 232 8.28 16.32 -8.15
C ARG A 232 7.05 15.53 -7.71
N GLY A 233 5.88 15.72 -8.32
CA GLY A 233 4.65 15.03 -7.93
C GLY A 233 3.60 15.01 -9.03
N ARG A 234 3.87 14.27 -10.12
CA ARG A 234 2.91 14.16 -11.24
C ARG A 234 1.62 13.47 -10.82
N HIS A 235 1.74 12.47 -9.95
CA HIS A 235 0.64 11.62 -9.52
C HIS A 235 0.71 11.46 -8.01
N PHE A 236 -0.42 11.71 -7.35
CA PHE A 236 -0.53 11.52 -5.92
C PHE A 236 -1.91 11.00 -5.52
N GLY A 237 -2.02 10.53 -4.28
CA GLY A 237 -3.32 10.22 -3.71
C GLY A 237 -3.26 9.45 -2.41
N ALA A 238 -4.22 8.58 -2.17
CA ALA A 238 -4.42 7.97 -0.86
C ALA A 238 -5.18 6.64 -0.88
N TYR A 239 -4.87 5.78 0.09
CA TYR A 239 -5.61 4.56 0.40
C TYR A 239 -5.66 4.31 1.92
N ALA A 240 -6.77 4.71 2.54
CA ALA A 240 -6.95 4.76 3.98
C ALA A 240 -7.31 3.41 4.60
N ASN A 241 -7.05 3.28 5.92
CA ASN A 241 -7.60 2.17 6.69
C ASN A 241 -9.01 2.51 7.20
N GLY A 242 -9.71 1.50 7.71
CA GLY A 242 -11.01 1.63 8.35
C GLY A 242 -11.00 1.20 9.82
N PHE A 243 -9.90 1.37 10.54
CA PHE A 243 -9.85 1.08 11.97
C PHE A 243 -10.44 2.22 12.81
N THR A 244 -10.96 1.90 14.00
CA THR A 244 -11.43 2.90 14.97
C THR A 244 -10.29 3.64 15.65
N GLU A 245 -9.22 2.92 15.96
CA GLU A 245 -8.01 3.40 16.61
C GLU A 245 -6.85 2.44 16.31
N ILE A 246 -5.64 3.00 16.26
CA ILE A 246 -4.39 2.23 16.35
C ILE A 246 -3.71 2.70 17.64
N PRO A 247 -3.65 1.87 18.70
CA PRO A 247 -2.99 2.23 19.94
C PRO A 247 -1.53 2.63 19.72
N GLU A 248 -1.02 3.60 20.49
CA GLU A 248 0.38 4.07 20.36
C GLU A 248 1.41 2.97 20.61
N ASP A 249 1.09 2.00 21.46
CA ASP A 249 1.95 0.85 21.79
C ASP A 249 1.71 -0.37 20.90
N TRP A 250 0.81 -0.27 19.90
CA TRP A 250 0.52 -1.38 19.00
C TRP A 250 1.75 -1.73 18.14
N THR A 251 1.99 -3.03 18.01
CA THR A 251 3.06 -3.60 17.19
C THR A 251 2.49 -4.59 16.18
N LEU A 252 3.26 -4.87 15.13
CA LEU A 252 2.92 -5.92 14.17
C LEU A 252 2.83 -7.32 14.82
N TRP A 253 3.40 -7.51 16.01
CA TRP A 253 3.32 -8.73 16.80
C TRP A 253 1.96 -8.94 17.47
N ASP A 254 1.26 -7.85 17.78
CA ASP A 254 -0.10 -7.90 18.35
C ASP A 254 -1.13 -8.40 17.34
N GLY A 255 -0.77 -8.31 16.05
CA GLY A 255 -1.66 -8.62 14.93
C GLY A 255 -2.81 -7.62 14.82
N VAL A 256 -3.67 -7.84 13.83
CA VAL A 256 -4.84 -6.98 13.57
C VAL A 256 -6.11 -7.47 14.27
N ALA A 257 -6.09 -8.64 14.92
CA ALA A 257 -7.26 -9.26 15.53
C ALA A 257 -7.83 -8.44 16.72
N ASN A 258 -7.00 -7.61 17.34
CA ASN A 258 -7.39 -6.75 18.46
C ASN A 258 -7.76 -5.33 18.04
N LEU A 259 -7.67 -5.01 16.74
CA LEU A 259 -8.11 -3.72 16.19
C LEU A 259 -9.58 -3.82 15.78
N GLU A 260 -10.35 -2.77 16.02
CA GLU A 260 -11.78 -2.75 15.69
C GLU A 260 -12.04 -2.01 14.37
N ALA A 261 -12.87 -2.61 13.52
CA ALA A 261 -13.35 -1.97 12.31
C ALA A 261 -14.35 -0.84 12.63
N ARG A 262 -14.21 0.29 11.95
CA ARG A 262 -15.20 1.37 11.94
C ARG A 262 -16.52 0.87 11.39
N ARG A 263 -17.60 1.19 12.10
CA ARG A 263 -18.97 0.85 11.67
C ARG A 263 -19.62 1.94 10.82
N ASP A 264 -19.04 3.13 10.81
CA ASP A 264 -19.49 4.30 10.07
C ASP A 264 -18.80 4.45 8.71
N LEU A 265 -17.85 3.56 8.38
CA LEU A 265 -17.06 3.59 7.15
C LEU A 265 -17.46 2.46 6.18
N ASP A 266 -18.75 2.40 5.88
CA ASP A 266 -19.29 1.52 4.84
C ASP A 266 -18.78 1.92 3.43
N PRO A 267 -19.04 1.12 2.37
CA PRO A 267 -18.58 1.44 1.02
C PRO A 267 -18.97 2.84 0.52
N ALA A 268 -20.17 3.33 0.86
CA ALA A 268 -20.64 4.64 0.43
C ALA A 268 -19.96 5.77 1.22
N ALA A 269 -19.79 5.61 2.53
CA ALA A 269 -19.10 6.57 3.39
C ALA A 269 -17.61 6.68 3.02
N TYR A 270 -16.95 5.55 2.75
CA TYR A 270 -15.57 5.55 2.27
C TYR A 270 -15.43 6.25 0.90
N CYS A 271 -16.36 5.99 -0.03
CA CYS A 271 -16.37 6.66 -1.33
C CYS A 271 -16.50 8.20 -1.20
N GLN A 272 -17.25 8.70 -0.21
CA GLN A 272 -17.34 10.15 0.05
C GLN A 272 -16.01 10.75 0.52
N GLN A 273 -15.19 9.99 1.25
CA GLN A 273 -13.84 10.42 1.62
C GLN A 273 -12.93 10.48 0.38
N ALA A 274 -12.97 9.44 -0.46
CA ALA A 274 -12.21 9.37 -1.70
C ALA A 274 -12.56 10.49 -2.68
N GLN A 275 -13.83 10.90 -2.75
CA GLN A 275 -14.28 12.07 -3.52
C GLN A 275 -13.54 13.34 -3.11
N ARG A 276 -13.37 13.58 -1.80
CA ARG A 276 -12.60 14.74 -1.31
C ARG A 276 -11.14 14.69 -1.73
N TRP A 277 -10.52 13.51 -1.72
CA TRP A 277 -9.14 13.37 -2.20
C TRP A 277 -9.03 13.68 -3.69
N TYR A 278 -9.97 13.18 -4.50
CA TYR A 278 -10.01 13.43 -5.94
C TYR A 278 -10.24 14.91 -6.28
N GLU A 279 -11.14 15.58 -5.55
CA GLU A 279 -11.38 17.03 -5.66
C GLU A 279 -10.12 17.84 -5.31
N ALA A 280 -9.32 17.37 -4.35
CA ALA A 280 -8.01 17.93 -4.03
C ALA A 280 -6.91 17.58 -5.06
N GLY A 281 -7.24 16.83 -6.12
CA GLY A 281 -6.34 16.51 -7.23
C GLY A 281 -5.77 15.09 -7.21
N ALA A 282 -6.12 14.25 -6.24
CA ALA A 282 -5.64 12.88 -6.19
C ALA A 282 -6.06 12.09 -7.44
N ARG A 283 -5.14 11.27 -7.95
CA ARG A 283 -5.35 10.38 -9.10
C ARG A 283 -5.03 8.91 -8.81
N LEU A 284 -4.56 8.62 -7.60
CA LEU A 284 -4.30 7.27 -7.11
C LEU A 284 -5.15 7.05 -5.86
N ILE A 285 -6.14 6.15 -5.93
CA ILE A 285 -7.13 5.98 -4.86
C ILE A 285 -7.29 4.48 -4.60
N GLY A 286 -7.37 4.04 -3.34
CA GLY A 286 -7.66 2.64 -3.01
C GLY A 286 -8.06 2.44 -1.56
N GLY A 287 -7.79 1.26 -1.01
CA GLY A 287 -8.01 0.90 0.39
C GLY A 287 -6.78 0.31 1.09
N CYS A 288 -6.72 0.43 2.42
CA CYS A 288 -5.83 -0.35 3.29
C CYS A 288 -6.70 -1.28 4.17
N CYS A 289 -6.31 -1.54 5.42
CA CYS A 289 -7.01 -2.43 6.33
C CYS A 289 -8.48 -2.07 6.51
N GLU A 290 -9.34 -3.08 6.62
CA GLU A 290 -10.82 -2.97 6.70
C GLU A 290 -11.53 -2.42 5.45
N VAL A 291 -10.80 -2.02 4.41
CA VAL A 291 -11.36 -1.63 3.12
C VAL A 291 -11.30 -2.83 2.17
N GLY A 292 -12.47 -3.45 1.95
CA GLY A 292 -12.61 -4.72 1.21
C GLY A 292 -13.03 -4.53 -0.25
N PRO A 293 -13.28 -5.64 -0.98
CA PRO A 293 -13.76 -5.62 -2.35
C PRO A 293 -15.04 -4.79 -2.56
N ASP A 294 -15.98 -4.82 -1.60
CA ASP A 294 -17.22 -4.02 -1.68
C ASP A 294 -16.94 -2.50 -1.72
N HIS A 295 -15.94 -2.03 -0.97
CA HIS A 295 -15.50 -0.63 -1.00
C HIS A 295 -14.85 -0.29 -2.34
N ILE A 296 -13.99 -1.16 -2.87
CA ILE A 296 -13.35 -0.99 -4.17
C ILE A 296 -14.40 -0.97 -5.29
N ALA A 297 -15.42 -1.82 -5.23
CA ALA A 297 -16.53 -1.85 -6.18
C ALA A 297 -17.34 -0.53 -6.15
N ALA A 298 -17.58 0.05 -4.96
CA ALA A 298 -18.23 1.35 -4.84
C ALA A 298 -17.38 2.47 -5.47
N LEU A 299 -16.06 2.46 -5.26
CA LEU A 299 -15.14 3.41 -5.91
C LEU A 299 -15.10 3.24 -7.43
N ALA A 300 -15.09 2.00 -7.93
CA ALA A 300 -15.13 1.71 -9.35
C ALA A 300 -16.43 2.21 -10.01
N ALA A 301 -17.58 1.97 -9.37
CA ALA A 301 -18.87 2.47 -9.84
C ALA A 301 -18.91 4.01 -9.90
N TRP A 302 -18.36 4.68 -8.87
CA TRP A 302 -18.22 6.13 -8.88
C TRP A 302 -17.28 6.60 -9.99
N ARG A 303 -16.13 5.95 -10.20
CA ARG A 303 -15.19 6.28 -11.28
C ARG A 303 -15.85 6.24 -12.66
N GLU A 304 -16.66 5.22 -12.93
CA GLU A 304 -17.39 5.13 -14.21
C GLU A 304 -18.41 6.26 -14.36
N SER A 305 -19.06 6.71 -13.27
CA SER A 305 -19.98 7.85 -13.32
C SER A 305 -19.30 9.17 -13.70
N LEU A 306 -18.01 9.34 -13.36
CA LEU A 306 -17.24 10.53 -13.74
C LEU A 306 -16.94 10.59 -15.24
N LYS A 307 -16.82 9.43 -15.91
CA LYS A 307 -16.59 9.38 -17.37
C LYS A 307 -17.81 9.78 -18.17
N VAL A 308 -19.00 9.41 -17.71
CA VAL A 308 -20.27 9.75 -18.38
C VAL A 308 -20.56 11.25 -18.30
N ALA A 309 -20.03 11.92 -17.27
CA ALA A 309 -20.21 13.35 -17.05
C ALA A 309 -19.22 14.23 -17.84
N ALA A 310 -18.17 13.65 -18.42
CA ALA A 310 -17.13 14.34 -19.19
C ALA A 310 -17.46 14.40 -20.69
#